data_AF-A0A7C4GVS1-F1
#
_entry.id   AF-A0A7C4GVS1-F1
#
_cell.length_a   1.000
_cell.length_b   1.000
_cell.length_c   1.000
_cell.angle_alpha   90.00
_cell.angle_beta   90.00
_cell.angle_gamma   90.00
#
_symmetry.space_group_name_H-M   'P 1'
#
loop_
_entity.id
_entity.type
_entity.pdbx_description
1 polymer ?
#
loop_
_entity_poly.entity_id
_entity_poly.type
_entity_poly.pdbx_seq_one_letter_code
_entity_poly.pdbx_strand_id
1 'polypeptide(L)'
;TAEEAYRLGMVNKVVPKEKLMKEVNALVREPLKRSPIILALAKIAMNRALETNLNEGLKCETDLFELCFSTEDQKEASKAFLEKRQPIFKGR
;
A
#
# COMPACT_ATOMS: atom_id res chain seq x y z
N THR A 1 -3.44 14.08 -23.93
CA THR A 1 -2.43 14.88 -23.18
C THR A 1 -2.31 14.35 -21.74
N ALA A 2 -1.48 14.95 -20.86
CA ALA A 2 -1.40 14.54 -19.46
C ALA A 2 -2.76 14.68 -18.73
N GLU A 3 -3.49 15.75 -19.01
CA GLU A 3 -4.81 16.05 -18.47
C GLU A 3 -5.85 15.02 -18.91
N GLU A 4 -5.76 14.57 -20.16
CA GLU A 4 -6.62 13.52 -20.68
C GLU A 4 -6.33 12.16 -20.04
N ALA A 5 -5.07 11.80 -19.85
CA ALA A 5 -4.68 10.58 -19.14
C ALA A 5 -5.20 10.60 -17.69
N TYR A 6 -5.21 11.75 -17.03
CA TYR A 6 -5.80 11.92 -15.70
C TYR A 6 -7.31 11.71 -15.71
N ARG A 7 -8.02 12.34 -16.67
CA ARG A 7 -9.47 12.16 -16.85
C ARG A 7 -9.87 10.71 -17.12
N LEU A 8 -9.03 9.96 -17.84
CA LEU A 8 -9.24 8.53 -18.12
C LEU A 8 -8.82 7.61 -16.96
N GLY A 9 -8.28 8.14 -15.87
CA GLY A 9 -7.83 7.36 -14.71
C GLY A 9 -6.50 6.60 -14.92
N MET A 10 -5.76 6.91 -15.99
CA MET A 10 -4.45 6.27 -16.27
C MET A 10 -3.34 6.80 -15.35
N VAL A 11 -3.49 8.01 -14.83
CA VAL A 11 -2.55 8.63 -13.87
C VAL A 11 -3.31 9.24 -12.70
N ASN A 12 -2.72 9.22 -11.50
CA ASN A 12 -3.39 9.70 -10.29
C ASN A 12 -3.31 11.23 -10.08
N LYS A 13 -2.38 11.92 -10.73
CA LYS A 13 -2.17 13.38 -10.57
C LYS A 13 -1.38 13.96 -11.74
N VAL A 14 -1.72 15.18 -12.16
CA VAL A 14 -0.96 15.98 -13.14
C VAL A 14 -0.48 17.26 -12.48
N VAL A 15 0.79 17.59 -12.66
CA VAL A 15 1.44 18.75 -12.04
C VAL A 15 2.40 19.42 -13.03
N PRO A 16 2.72 20.72 -12.87
CA PRO A 16 3.79 21.36 -13.63
C PRO A 16 5.11 20.58 -13.51
N LYS A 17 5.87 20.53 -14.61
CA LYS A 17 7.10 19.72 -14.71
C LYS A 17 8.08 20.03 -13.57
N GLU A 18 8.19 21.30 -13.20
CA GLU A 18 9.11 21.80 -12.17
C GLU A 18 8.72 21.32 -10.76
N LYS A 19 7.44 20.94 -10.56
CA LYS A 19 6.92 20.43 -9.29
C LYS A 19 6.91 18.90 -9.19
N LEU A 20 7.23 18.19 -10.28
CA LEU A 20 7.13 16.72 -10.35
C LEU A 20 7.84 16.03 -9.17
N MET A 21 9.13 16.33 -8.97
CA MET A 21 9.91 15.66 -7.91
C MET A 21 9.42 16.01 -6.50
N LYS A 22 8.95 17.25 -6.29
CA LYS A 22 8.38 17.66 -5.01
C LYS A 22 7.13 16.82 -4.68
N GLU A 23 6.28 16.60 -5.68
CA GLU A 23 5.02 15.87 -5.52
C GLU A 23 5.22 14.38 -5.39
N VAL A 24 6.15 13.78 -6.16
CA VAL A 24 6.56 12.38 -5.99
C VAL A 24 7.08 12.15 -4.57
N ASN A 25 7.99 12.99 -4.09
CA ASN A 25 8.54 12.90 -2.73
C ASN A 25 7.46 13.07 -1.67
N ALA A 26 6.47 13.95 -1.89
CA ALA A 26 5.35 14.09 -0.98
C ALA A 26 4.47 12.83 -0.94
N LEU A 27 4.21 12.20 -2.09
CA LEU A 27 3.37 11.01 -2.21
C LEU A 27 4.00 9.80 -1.53
N VAL A 28 5.30 9.55 -1.74
CA VAL A 28 5.97 8.35 -1.20
C VAL A 28 6.23 8.41 0.30
N ARG A 29 6.16 9.60 0.92
CA ARG A 29 6.37 9.78 2.37
C ARG A 29 5.48 8.89 3.23
N GLU A 30 4.23 8.66 2.82
CA GLU A 30 3.32 7.87 3.62
C GLU A 30 3.54 6.36 3.47
N PRO A 31 3.65 5.80 2.24
CA PRO A 31 4.05 4.40 2.06
C PRO A 31 5.38 4.05 2.73
N LEU A 32 6.37 4.95 2.72
CA LEU A 32 7.68 4.72 3.35
C LEU A 32 7.62 4.54 4.88
N LYS A 33 6.52 4.96 5.53
CA LYS A 33 6.30 4.73 6.97
C LYS A 33 5.60 3.40 7.27
N ARG A 34 5.22 2.64 6.25
CA ARG A 34 4.49 1.37 6.41
C ARG A 34 5.46 0.20 6.37
N SER A 35 5.00 -0.93 6.87
CA SER A 35 5.74 -2.19 6.78
C SER A 35 5.92 -2.59 5.30
N PRO A 36 7.15 -2.85 4.84
CA PRO A 36 7.39 -3.22 3.46
C PRO A 36 6.81 -4.60 3.12
N ILE A 37 6.81 -5.55 4.07
CA ILE A 37 6.21 -6.88 3.85
C ILE A 37 4.69 -6.79 3.74
N ILE A 38 4.02 -6.00 4.61
CA ILE A 38 2.58 -5.81 4.54
C ILE A 38 2.18 -5.08 3.24
N LEU A 39 2.95 -4.05 2.81
CA LEU A 39 2.71 -3.39 1.53
C LEU A 39 2.86 -4.34 0.34
N ALA A 40 3.82 -5.25 0.38
CA ALA A 40 4.02 -6.25 -0.67
C ALA A 40 2.82 -7.22 -0.73
N LEU A 41 2.36 -7.74 0.42
CA LEU A 41 1.20 -8.62 0.50
C LEU A 41 -0.07 -7.94 0.01
N ALA A 42 -0.32 -6.69 0.41
CA ALA A 42 -1.46 -5.91 -0.08
C ALA A 42 -1.42 -5.72 -1.61
N LYS A 43 -0.24 -5.45 -2.18
CA LYS A 43 -0.08 -5.33 -3.64
C LYS A 43 -0.37 -6.65 -4.36
N ILE A 44 0.05 -7.78 -3.81
CA ILE A 44 -0.25 -9.10 -4.36
C ILE A 44 -1.75 -9.36 -4.33
N ALA A 45 -2.42 -9.08 -3.20
CA ALA A 45 -3.87 -9.25 -3.07
C ALA A 45 -4.64 -8.42 -4.11
N MET A 46 -4.31 -7.14 -4.26
CA MET A 46 -4.95 -6.25 -5.25
C MET A 46 -4.74 -6.74 -6.68
N ASN A 47 -3.50 -7.10 -7.05
CA ASN A 47 -3.22 -7.60 -8.40
C ASN A 47 -3.97 -8.90 -8.66
N ARG A 48 -4.02 -9.81 -7.69
CA ARG A 48 -4.72 -11.09 -7.85
C ARG A 48 -6.22 -10.89 -8.01
N ALA A 49 -6.82 -9.99 -7.25
CA ALA A 49 -8.24 -9.67 -7.34
C ALA A 49 -8.65 -9.10 -8.72
N LEU A 50 -7.73 -8.44 -9.44
CA LEU A 50 -7.97 -7.97 -10.81
C LEU A 50 -7.96 -9.09 -11.86
N GLU A 51 -7.36 -10.24 -11.54
CA GLU A 51 -7.19 -11.38 -12.44
C GLU A 51 -8.16 -12.55 -12.16
N THR A 52 -8.96 -12.46 -11.09
CA THR A 52 -9.86 -13.52 -10.67
C THR A 52 -11.30 -13.04 -10.52
N ASN A 53 -12.23 -13.97 -10.34
CA ASN A 53 -13.57 -13.60 -9.90
C ASN A 53 -13.55 -13.10 -8.44
N LEU A 54 -14.64 -12.45 -8.02
CA LEU A 54 -14.76 -11.85 -6.69
C LEU A 54 -14.53 -12.85 -5.55
N ASN A 55 -15.11 -14.04 -5.63
CA ASN A 55 -15.01 -15.04 -4.55
C ASN A 55 -13.56 -15.51 -4.37
N GLU A 56 -12.86 -15.80 -5.47
CA GLU A 56 -11.45 -16.19 -5.43
C GLU A 56 -10.54 -15.05 -4.97
N GLY A 57 -10.86 -13.81 -5.37
CA GLY A 57 -10.13 -12.62 -4.93
C GLY A 57 -10.23 -12.40 -3.42
N LEU A 58 -11.45 -12.48 -2.88
CA LEU A 58 -11.72 -12.35 -1.44
C LEU A 58 -11.05 -13.46 -0.63
N LYS A 59 -11.04 -14.70 -1.15
CA LYS A 59 -10.33 -15.81 -0.51
C LYS A 59 -8.83 -15.55 -0.45
N CYS A 60 -8.22 -15.17 -1.57
CA CYS A 60 -6.79 -14.81 -1.61
C CYS A 60 -6.46 -13.63 -0.68
N GLU A 61 -7.32 -12.60 -0.62
CA GLU A 61 -7.15 -11.47 0.29
C GLU A 61 -7.19 -11.92 1.76
N THR A 62 -8.13 -12.80 2.11
CA THR A 62 -8.24 -13.36 3.47
C THR A 62 -6.97 -14.12 3.86
N ASP A 63 -6.49 -15.01 2.99
CA ASP A 63 -5.27 -15.80 3.25
C ASP A 63 -4.04 -14.90 3.44
N LEU A 64 -3.88 -13.87 2.60
CA LEU A 64 -2.78 -12.91 2.70
C LEU A 64 -2.90 -11.99 3.93
N PHE A 65 -4.12 -11.64 4.32
CA PHE A 65 -4.39 -10.87 5.53
C PHE A 65 -4.04 -11.68 6.78
N GLU A 66 -4.43 -12.95 6.85
CA GLU A 66 -4.04 -13.87 7.92
C GLU A 66 -2.51 -14.01 8.01
N LEU A 67 -1.84 -14.13 6.86
CA LEU A 67 -0.37 -14.18 6.82
C LEU A 67 0.28 -12.94 7.44
N CYS A 68 -0.34 -11.75 7.34
CA CYS A 68 0.18 -10.55 7.97
C CYS A 68 0.34 -10.72 9.49
N PHE A 69 -0.57 -11.44 10.17
CA PHE A 69 -0.50 -11.66 11.63
C PHE A 69 0.69 -12.55 12.07
N SER A 70 1.32 -13.26 11.14
CA SER A 70 2.54 -14.02 11.43
C SER A 70 3.78 -13.13 11.58
N THR A 71 3.76 -11.93 10.97
CA THR A 71 4.91 -11.00 10.88
C THR A 71 5.23 -10.30 12.21
N GLU A 72 6.49 -9.89 12.39
CA GLU A 72 6.88 -9.01 13.51
C GLU A 72 6.24 -7.62 13.35
N ASP A 73 6.17 -7.12 12.12
CA ASP A 73 5.65 -5.80 11.80
C ASP A 73 4.16 -5.64 12.16
N GLN A 74 3.33 -6.67 11.97
CA GLN A 74 1.92 -6.62 12.37
C GLN A 74 1.76 -6.57 13.90
N LYS A 75 2.58 -7.34 14.62
CA LYS A 75 2.60 -7.35 16.09
C LYS A 75 3.04 -5.99 16.63
N GLU A 76 4.06 -5.40 16.03
CA GLU A 76 4.53 -4.05 16.34
C GLU A 76 3.50 -2.98 16.01
N ALA A 77 2.81 -3.07 14.86
CA ALA A 77 1.74 -2.14 14.50
C ALA A 77 0.63 -2.15 15.56
N SER A 78 0.19 -3.35 15.96
CA SER A 78 -0.85 -3.52 16.99
C SER A 78 -0.40 -2.97 18.34
N LYS A 79 0.84 -3.28 18.75
CA LYS A 79 1.43 -2.79 19.99
C LYS A 79 1.57 -1.26 19.99
N ALA A 80 2.13 -0.69 18.94
CA ALA A 80 2.33 0.75 18.80
C ALA A 80 1.00 1.52 18.81
N PHE A 81 -0.05 0.95 18.20
CA PHE A 81 -1.39 1.51 18.23
C PHE A 81 -1.96 1.57 19.66
N LEU A 82 -1.87 0.46 20.42
CA LEU A 82 -2.29 0.41 21.82
C LEU A 82 -1.49 1.37 22.71
N GLU A 83 -0.19 1.48 22.46
CA GLU A 83 0.74 2.36 23.17
C GLU A 83 0.70 3.82 22.68
N LYS A 84 -0.14 4.15 21.69
CA LYS A 84 -0.29 5.49 21.08
C LYS A 84 1.03 6.11 20.61
N ARG A 85 1.92 5.29 20.06
CA ARG A 85 3.21 5.70 19.51
C ARG A 85 3.32 5.33 18.02
N GLN A 86 4.35 5.86 17.36
CA GLN A 86 4.66 5.44 16.00
C GLN A 86 5.27 4.03 16.00
N PRO A 87 4.86 3.14 15.07
CA PRO A 87 5.46 1.82 14.92
C PRO A 87 6.85 1.89 14.29
N ILE A 88 7.73 0.96 14.65
CA ILE A 88 9.05 0.79 14.04
C ILE A 88 9.09 -0.53 13.28
N PHE A 89 8.90 -0.45 11.96
CA PHE A 89 8.89 -1.63 11.09
C PHE A 89 10.30 -2.10 10.73
N LYS A 90 10.50 -3.42 10.73
CA LYS A 90 11.75 -4.10 10.37
C LYS A 90 11.65 -4.89 9.05
N GLY A 91 10.45 -5.04 8.49
CA GLY A 91 10.23 -5.72 7.22
C GLY A 91 10.23 -7.24 7.31
N ARG A 92 9.74 -7.78 8.42
CA ARG A 92 9.62 -9.23 8.67
C ARG A 92 8.47 -9.52 9.63
#